data_AF-A0A935SLG7-F1
#
_entry.id   AF-A0A935SLG7-F1
#
_cell.length_a   1.000
_cell.length_b   1.000
_cell.length_c   1.000
_cell.angle_alpha   90.00
_cell.angle_beta   90.00
_cell.angle_gamma   90.00
#
_symmetry.space_group_name_H-M   'P 1'
#
loop_
_entity.id
_entity.type
_entity.pdbx_description
1 polymer ?
#
loop_
_entity_poly.entity_id
_entity_poly.type
_entity_poly.pdbx_seq_one_letter_code
_entity_poly.pdbx_strand_id
1 'polypeptide(L)' 'MFKTVLAQKRSDSGKVYSLHEPDVKCYTKGKEHKRFEFGSKASFLVTQSSGVIVGALNLQNPCMTQKHYRQY' A
#
# COMPACT_ATOMS: atom_id res chain seq x y z
N MET A 1 -10.64 -18.65 -2.09
CA MET A 1 -9.91 -18.33 -3.34
C MET A 1 -8.98 -19.46 -3.78
N PHE A 2 -8.05 -19.92 -2.94
CA PHE A 2 -7.08 -20.98 -3.32
C PHE A 2 -7.71 -22.33 -3.74
N LYS A 3 -8.80 -22.76 -3.09
CA LYS A 3 -9.51 -24.00 -3.45
C LYS A 3 -10.00 -24.01 -4.89
N THR A 4 -10.42 -22.87 -5.41
CA THR A 4 -10.95 -22.72 -6.77
C THR A 4 -9.83 -22.81 -7.81
N VAL A 5 -8.64 -22.28 -7.51
CA VAL A 5 -7.45 -22.40 -8.36
C VAL A 5 -6.93 -23.84 -8.41
N LEU A 6 -6.90 -24.52 -7.27
CA LEU A 6 -6.45 -25.92 -7.19
C LEU A 6 -7.38 -26.90 -7.92
N ALA A 7 -8.66 -26.55 -8.09
CA ALA A 7 -9.65 -27.41 -8.73
C ALA A 7 -9.75 -27.23 -10.26
N GLN A 8 -9.02 -26.28 -10.87
CA GLN A 8 -9.15 -25.98 -12.31
C GLN A 8 -8.55 -27.09 -13.18
N LYS A 9 -9.30 -27.57 -14.17
CA LYS A 9 -8.86 -28.56 -15.17
C LYS A 9 -8.48 -27.87 -16.47
N ARG A 10 -7.62 -28.50 -17.30
CA ARG A 10 -7.05 -27.89 -18.53
C ARG A 10 -8.12 -27.35 -19.50
N SER A 11 -9.28 -27.99 -19.57
CA SER A 11 -10.39 -27.65 -20.46
C SER A 11 -11.36 -26.59 -19.91
N ASP A 12 -11.23 -26.18 -18.65
CA ASP A 12 -12.19 -25.25 -18.03
C ASP A 12 -12.02 -23.82 -18.59
N SER A 13 -13.14 -23.13 -18.78
CA SER A 13 -13.16 -21.71 -19.16
C SER A 13 -13.10 -20.80 -17.91
N GLY A 14 -12.65 -19.55 -18.07
CA GLY A 14 -12.57 -18.59 -16.95
C GLY A 14 -11.46 -18.88 -15.93
N LYS A 15 -10.29 -19.32 -16.41
CA LYS A 15 -9.14 -19.65 -15.57
C LYS A 15 -8.60 -18.45 -14.81
N VAL A 16 -8.15 -18.68 -13.57
CA VAL A 16 -7.54 -17.64 -12.73
C VAL A 16 -6.03 -17.70 -12.96
N TYR A 17 -5.50 -16.73 -13.69
CA TYR A 17 -4.08 -16.68 -14.09
C TYR A 17 -3.20 -15.88 -13.13
N SER A 18 -3.81 -15.08 -12.25
CA SER A 18 -3.10 -14.28 -11.26
C SER A 18 -3.85 -14.33 -9.93
N LEU A 19 -3.09 -14.53 -8.86
CA LEU A 19 -3.56 -14.42 -7.51
C LEU A 19 -3.00 -13.11 -6.95
N HIS A 20 -3.89 -12.16 -6.66
CA HIS A 20 -3.52 -10.96 -5.92
C HIS A 20 -3.83 -11.21 -4.44
N GLU A 21 -2.79 -11.20 -3.62
CA GLU A 21 -2.92 -11.28 -2.18
C GLU A 21 -3.10 -9.87 -1.61
N PRO A 22 -4.14 -9.61 -0.78
CA PRO A 22 -4.47 -8.27 -0.30
C PRO A 22 -3.34 -7.62 0.51
N ASP A 23 -2.47 -8.44 1.11
CA ASP A 23 -1.32 -7.98 1.89
C ASP A 23 -0.10 -7.63 1.00
N VAL A 24 -0.15 -7.94 -0.30
CA VAL A 24 0.93 -7.63 -1.25
C VAL A 24 0.72 -6.23 -1.83
N LYS A 25 1.60 -5.32 -1.44
CA LYS A 25 1.62 -3.93 -1.95
C LYS A 25 2.70 -3.77 -3.01
N CYS A 26 2.34 -3.16 -4.14
CA CYS A 26 3.32 -2.72 -5.13
C CYS A 26 4.10 -1.51 -4.57
N TYR A 27 5.35 -1.75 -4.19
CA TYR A 27 6.31 -0.68 -3.92
C TYR A 27 6.90 -0.16 -5.23
N THR A 28 7.20 1.14 -5.29
CA THR A 28 7.77 1.76 -6.48
C THR A 28 9.09 1.08 -6.88
N LYS A 29 9.29 0.89 -8.19
CA LYS A 29 10.56 0.39 -8.74
C LYS A 29 11.65 1.43 -8.45
N GLY A 30 12.46 1.18 -7.43
CA GLY A 30 13.62 2.00 -7.11
C GLY A 30 14.64 2.01 -8.24
N LYS A 31 15.48 3.05 -8.32
CA LYS A 31 16.68 2.98 -9.17
C LYS A 31 17.67 2.02 -8.51
N GLU A 32 18.25 1.12 -9.31
CA GLU A 32 19.15 0.03 -8.86
C GLU A 32 20.29 0.48 -7.95
N HIS A 33 20.79 1.72 -8.13
CA HIS A 33 21.89 2.28 -7.36
C HIS A 33 21.47 2.94 -6.03
N LYS A 34 20.18 3.01 -5.70
CA LYS A 34 19.71 3.54 -4.40
C LYS A 34 19.09 2.42 -3.58
N ARG A 35 19.58 2.25 -2.35
CA ARG A 35 18.94 1.35 -1.38
C ARG A 35 17.50 1.82 -1.19
N PHE A 36 16.56 0.90 -1.40
CA PHE A 36 15.16 1.14 -1.12
C PHE A 36 14.97 1.11 0.40
N GLU A 37 14.47 2.21 0.96
CA GLU A 37 14.13 2.28 2.38
C GLU A 37 12.65 1.92 2.56
N PHE A 38 12.40 0.88 3.34
CA PHE A 38 11.05 0.56 3.79
C PHE A 38 10.65 1.57 4.87
N GLY A 39 9.83 2.56 4.52
CA GLY A 39 9.33 3.57 5.44
C GLY A 39 7.80 3.57 5.55
N SER A 40 7.27 3.71 6.76
CA SER A 40 5.86 4.07 6.97
C SER A 40 5.73 5.60 7.00
N LYS A 41 4.68 6.14 6.40
CA LYS A 41 4.37 7.57 6.50
C LYS A 41 3.76 7.82 7.87
N ALA A 42 4.22 8.85 8.57
CA ALA A 42 3.68 9.26 9.86
C ALA A 42 3.34 10.75 9.87
N SER A 43 2.41 11.15 10.73
CA SER A 43 2.10 12.55 11.01
C SER A 43 2.26 12.85 12.50
N PHE A 44 2.71 14.06 12.81
CA PHE A 44 2.92 14.54 14.17
C PHE A 44 2.12 15.82 14.39
N LEU A 45 1.54 15.97 15.58
CA LEU A 45 0.88 17.19 16.04
C LEU A 45 1.79 17.87 17.05
N VAL A 46 2.22 19.08 16.70
CA VAL A 46 3.19 19.86 17.48
C VAL A 46 2.55 21.17 17.89
N THR A 47 2.68 21.51 19.16
CA THR A 47 2.21 22.79 19.70
C THR A 47 3.08 23.92 19.16
N GLN A 48 2.46 24.95 18.59
CA GLN A 48 3.18 25.99 17.85
C GLN A 48 4.09 26.86 18.73
N SER A 49 3.74 27.05 20.00
CA SER A 49 4.45 27.93 20.95
C SER A 49 5.54 27.22 21.76
N SER A 50 5.31 25.98 22.17
CA SER A 50 6.24 25.22 23.03
C SER A 50 7.02 24.15 22.29
N GLY A 51 6.63 23.79 21.05
CA GLY A 51 7.25 22.70 20.30
C GLY A 51 6.95 21.31 20.86
N VAL A 52 6.06 21.19 21.85
CA VAL A 52 5.72 19.91 22.47
C VAL A 52 4.88 19.07 21.51
N ILE A 53 5.31 17.83 21.29
CA ILE A 53 4.57 16.83 20.52
C ILE A 53 3.41 16.32 21.37
N VAL A 54 2.18 16.56 20.91
CA VAL A 54 0.95 16.18 21.61
C VAL A 54 0.28 14.96 20.97
N GLY A 55 0.75 14.53 19.80
CA GLY A 55 0.23 13.33 19.14
C GLY A 55 1.10 12.87 17.97
N ALA A 56 1.05 11.57 17.71
CA ALA A 56 1.70 10.92 16.57
C ALA A 56 0.73 9.89 15.97
N LEU A 57 0.66 9.85 14.65
CA LEU A 57 -0.17 8.89 13.91
C LEU A 57 0.66 8.18 12.85
N ASN A 58 0.55 6.86 12.81
CA ASN A 58 1.12 6.04 11.75
C ASN A 58 0.07 5.86 10.64
N LEU A 59 0.40 6.23 9.41
CA LEU A 59 -0.50 6.11 8.26
C LEU A 59 -0.28 4.75 7.61
N GLN A 60 -1.08 3.79 8.03
CA GLN A 60 -1.13 2.48 7.40
C GLN A 60 -1.81 2.64 6.02
N ASN A 61 -1.14 2.19 4.95
CA ASN A 61 -1.57 2.25 3.54
C ASN A 61 -1.47 3.64 2.87
N PRO A 62 -0.28 4.26 2.79
CA PRO A 62 -0.14 5.55 2.13
C PRO A 62 -0.38 5.51 0.61
N CYS A 63 -0.46 4.32 -0.02
CA CYS A 63 -0.51 4.21 -1.47
C CYS A 63 -1.88 4.49 -2.12
N MET A 64 -2.96 4.78 -1.39
CA MET A 64 -4.28 5.02 -2.00
C MET A 64 -5.14 6.13 -1.37
N THR A 65 -4.59 7.07 -0.59
CA THR A 65 -5.37 8.22 -0.12
C THR A 65 -4.55 9.51 -0.17
N GLN A 66 -4.42 10.09 -1.36
CA GLN A 66 -4.38 11.55 -1.58
C GLN A 66 -4.28 11.86 -3.09
N LYS A 67 -5.40 11.67 -3.79
CA LYS A 67 -5.89 12.69 -4.72
C LYS A 67 -7.39 12.82 -4.48
N HIS A 68 -7.75 13.51 -3.41
CA HIS A 68 -8.96 14.33 -3.49
C HIS A 68 -8.71 15.25 -4.69
N TYR A 69 -9.30 14.91 -5.84
CA TYR A 69 -9.44 15.84 -6.94
C TYR A 69 -10.14 17.06 -6.35
N ARG A 70 -9.36 18.14 -6.14
CA ARG A 70 -9.94 19.47 -6.06
C ARG A 70 -10.57 19.68 -7.42
N GLN A 71 -11.89 19.72 -7.43
CA GLN A 71 -12.73 19.96 -8.58
C GLN A 71 -12.34 21.28 -9.24
N TYR A 72 -11.74 21.17 -10.43
CA TYR A 72 -11.70 22.17 -11.50
C TYR A 72 -11.70 21.40 -12.82
#